data_AF-A0A940WIJ8-F1
#
_entry.id   AF-A0A940WIJ8-F1
#
_cell.length_a   1.000
_cell.length_b   1.000
_cell.length_c   1.000
_cell.angle_alpha   90.00
_cell.angle_beta   90.00
_cell.angle_gamma   90.00
#
_symmetry.space_group_name_H-M   'P 1'
#
loop_
_entity.id
_entity.type
_entity.pdbx_description
1 polymer ?
#
loop_
_entity_poly.entity_id
_entity_poly.type
_entity_poly.pdbx_seq_one_letter_code
_entity_poly.pdbx_strand_id
1 'polypeptide(L)'
;MRIYFDAIAGQDKETARALLVSDTNFRLELEDPDSPFRTWTSATHLEIEGPKKERFCEPGETCVRMYVSFDLDNCILSDYPGGLRSEPFVLRLVNGRWLIRGHGEG
;
A
#
# COMPACT_ATOMS: atom_id res chain seq x y z
N MET A 1 3.33 6.73 5.37
CA MET A 1 3.45 5.45 4.67
C MET A 1 3.51 4.27 5.63
N ARG A 2 4.45 4.19 6.59
CA ARG A 2 4.45 3.13 7.63
C ARG A 2 3.09 2.94 8.32
N ILE A 3 2.44 4.01 8.75
CA ILE A 3 1.10 3.97 9.37
C ILE A 3 0.05 3.29 8.47
N TYR A 4 0.15 3.43 7.14
CA TYR A 4 -0.77 2.75 6.21
C TYR A 4 -0.55 1.24 6.23
N PHE A 5 0.70 0.78 6.26
CA PHE A 5 1.02 -0.66 6.32
C PHE A 5 0.59 -1.28 7.63
N ASP A 6 0.85 -0.59 8.76
CA ASP A 6 0.40 -1.04 10.07
C ASP A 6 -1.14 -1.13 10.09
N ALA A 7 -1.84 -0.15 9.51
CA ALA A 7 -3.28 -0.12 9.43
C ALA A 7 -3.87 -1.18 8.48
N ILE A 8 -3.36 -1.32 7.26
CA ILE A 8 -3.89 -2.26 6.26
C ILE A 8 -3.64 -3.71 6.69
N ALA A 9 -2.45 -4.02 7.23
CA ALA A 9 -2.14 -5.33 7.77
C ALA A 9 -2.96 -5.62 9.05
N GLY A 10 -3.10 -4.64 9.94
CA GLY A 10 -3.93 -4.76 11.14
C GLY A 10 -5.45 -4.74 10.87
N GLN A 11 -5.88 -4.66 9.61
CA GLN A 11 -7.28 -4.48 9.19
C GLN A 11 -7.98 -3.25 9.80
N ASP A 12 -7.22 -2.22 10.19
CA ASP A 12 -7.74 -0.90 10.53
C ASP A 12 -8.14 -0.15 9.24
N LYS A 13 -9.35 -0.45 8.79
CA LYS A 13 -9.91 0.10 7.55
C LYS A 13 -10.10 1.60 7.59
N GLU A 14 -10.36 2.17 8.77
CA GLU A 14 -10.60 3.61 8.91
C GLU A 14 -9.30 4.39 8.70
N THR A 15 -8.24 4.00 9.41
CA THR A 15 -6.92 4.62 9.27
C THR A 15 -6.35 4.40 7.88
N ALA A 16 -6.47 3.19 7.31
CA ALA A 16 -5.99 2.91 5.96
C ALA A 16 -6.70 3.77 4.90
N ARG A 17 -8.05 3.88 4.96
CA ARG A 17 -8.83 4.74 4.06
C ARG A 17 -8.47 6.22 4.19
N ALA A 18 -8.22 6.71 5.40
CA ALA A 18 -7.84 8.09 5.64
C ALA A 18 -6.45 8.48 5.07
N LEU A 19 -5.65 7.48 4.68
CA LEU A 19 -4.33 7.63 4.08
C LEU A 19 -4.34 7.36 2.57
N LEU A 20 -5.44 6.86 2.02
CA LEU A 20 -5.63 6.71 0.59
C LEU A 20 -6.14 7.99 -0.04
N VAL A 21 -5.86 8.09 -1.33
CA VAL A 21 -6.52 9.06 -2.18
C VAL A 21 -7.99 8.65 -2.33
N SER A 22 -8.91 9.63 -2.34
CA SER A 22 -10.36 9.36 -2.29
C SER A 22 -10.93 8.65 -3.52
N ASP A 23 -10.23 8.68 -4.65
CA ASP A 23 -10.59 7.98 -5.89
C ASP A 23 -10.05 6.53 -5.94
N THR A 24 -9.18 6.14 -5.00
CA THR A 24 -8.69 4.77 -4.89
C THR A 24 -9.82 3.82 -4.49
N ASN A 25 -9.97 2.72 -5.23
CA ASN A 25 -10.88 1.66 -4.86
C ASN A 25 -10.31 0.81 -3.72
N PHE A 26 -10.42 1.30 -2.49
CA PHE A 26 -9.95 0.62 -1.27
C PHE A 26 -10.47 -0.82 -1.13
N ARG A 27 -11.61 -1.13 -1.73
CA ARG A 27 -12.15 -2.49 -1.71
C ARG A 27 -11.16 -3.48 -2.33
N LEU A 28 -10.46 -3.08 -3.39
CA LEU A 28 -9.48 -3.95 -4.05
C LEU A 28 -8.28 -4.26 -3.15
N GLU A 29 -7.85 -3.31 -2.30
CA GLU A 29 -6.76 -3.56 -1.34
C GLU A 29 -7.05 -4.74 -0.42
N LEU A 30 -8.31 -5.04 -0.11
CA LEU A 30 -8.67 -6.08 0.86
C LEU A 30 -9.43 -7.27 0.27
N GLU A 31 -10.06 -7.09 -0.89
CA GLU A 31 -10.92 -8.12 -1.49
C GLU A 31 -10.35 -8.69 -2.79
N ASP A 32 -9.38 -8.01 -3.41
CA ASP A 32 -8.74 -8.52 -4.63
C ASP A 32 -7.96 -9.80 -4.32
N PRO A 33 -8.16 -10.90 -5.06
CA PRO A 33 -7.39 -12.12 -4.90
C PRO A 33 -5.87 -11.93 -5.01
N ASP A 34 -5.42 -10.95 -5.79
CA ASP A 34 -4.01 -10.64 -6.00
C ASP A 34 -3.47 -9.65 -4.97
N SER A 35 -4.33 -9.08 -4.11
CA SER A 35 -3.85 -8.22 -3.04
C SER A 35 -3.20 -9.02 -1.91
N PRO A 36 -1.95 -8.71 -1.54
CA PRO A 36 -1.31 -9.32 -0.38
C PRO A 36 -2.01 -8.94 0.93
N PHE A 37 -2.83 -7.89 0.98
CA PHE A 37 -3.50 -7.48 2.21
C PHE A 37 -4.85 -8.16 2.43
N ARG A 38 -5.32 -8.98 1.48
CA ARG A 38 -6.56 -9.74 1.62
C ARG A 38 -6.49 -10.78 2.74
N THR A 39 -5.35 -11.45 2.87
CA THR A 39 -5.22 -12.64 3.72
C THR A 39 -4.25 -12.46 4.88
N TRP A 40 -3.45 -11.40 4.89
CA TRP A 40 -2.36 -11.25 5.85
C TRP A 40 -2.65 -10.19 6.90
N THR A 41 -2.34 -10.50 8.15
CA THR A 41 -2.71 -9.68 9.32
C THR A 41 -1.55 -8.95 9.97
N SER A 42 -0.33 -9.16 9.48
CA SER A 42 0.85 -8.46 9.97
C SER A 42 1.92 -8.37 8.90
N ALA A 43 2.53 -7.20 8.80
CA ALA A 43 3.74 -6.96 8.03
C ALA A 43 4.85 -6.53 8.99
N THR A 44 6.01 -7.18 8.93
CA THR A 44 7.21 -6.79 9.69
C THR A 44 8.36 -6.47 8.74
N HIS A 45 9.51 -6.07 9.31
CA HIS A 45 10.70 -5.69 8.53
C HIS A 45 10.41 -4.68 7.40
N LEU A 46 9.51 -3.74 7.66
CA LEU A 46 9.10 -2.73 6.69
C LEU A 46 10.26 -1.77 6.38
N GLU A 47 10.76 -1.84 5.14
CA GLU A 47 11.74 -0.94 4.56
C GLU A 47 11.10 -0.12 3.44
N ILE A 48 11.43 1.17 3.38
CA ILE A 48 10.84 2.10 2.41
C ILE A 48 11.98 2.79 1.66
N GLU A 49 12.00 2.65 0.34
CA GLU A 49 12.96 3.29 -0.57
C GLU A 49 12.28 4.30 -1.50
N GLY A 50 12.97 5.41 -1.79
CA GLY A 50 12.45 6.52 -2.61
C GLY A 50 12.55 7.88 -1.91
N PRO A 51 11.89 8.94 -2.43
CA PRO A 51 11.01 8.95 -3.58
C PRO A 51 11.75 8.89 -4.92
N LYS A 52 11.20 8.12 -5.86
CA LYS A 52 11.59 8.15 -7.27
C LYS A 52 10.51 8.89 -8.06
N LYS A 53 10.90 9.57 -9.14
CA LYS A 53 9.95 10.23 -10.03
C LYS A 53 9.03 9.17 -10.65
N GLU A 54 7.73 9.31 -10.45
CA GLU A 54 6.73 8.46 -11.09
C GLU A 54 6.51 8.93 -12.53
N ARG A 55 6.38 7.98 -13.46
CA ARG A 55 6.18 8.26 -14.90
C ARG A 55 4.69 8.34 -15.27
N PHE A 56 3.82 7.68 -14.53
CA PHE A 56 2.41 7.47 -14.88
C PHE A 56 1.44 8.29 -14.03
N CYS A 57 1.73 9.57 -13.87
CA CYS A 57 0.81 10.46 -13.15
C CYS A 57 -0.04 11.23 -14.11
N GLU A 58 -1.25 11.55 -13.67
CA GLU A 58 -2.15 12.32 -14.51
C GLU A 58 -1.57 13.73 -14.72
N PRO A 59 -1.85 14.37 -15.87
CA PRO A 59 -1.42 15.73 -16.13
C PRO A 59 -1.86 16.69 -15.01
N GLY A 60 -0.90 17.43 -14.45
CA GLY A 60 -1.15 18.39 -13.36
C GLY A 60 -1.06 17.79 -11.95
N GLU A 61 -0.87 16.48 -11.82
CA GLU A 61 -0.61 15.86 -10.53
C GLU A 61 0.87 15.96 -10.12
N THR A 62 1.10 16.00 -8.81
CA THR A 62 2.42 15.78 -8.22
C THR A 62 2.41 14.45 -7.50
N CYS A 63 3.32 13.58 -7.90
CA CYS A 63 3.30 12.17 -7.51
C CYS A 63 4.72 11.61 -7.42
N VAL A 64 4.90 10.56 -6.63
CA VAL A 64 6.17 9.85 -6.48
C VAL A 64 5.95 8.37 -6.33
N ARG A 65 6.92 7.57 -6.79
CA ARG A 65 6.99 6.14 -6.54
C ARG A 65 7.85 5.89 -5.32
N MET A 66 7.35 5.06 -4.41
CA MET A 66 8.09 4.49 -3.31
C MET A 66 8.13 2.97 -3.51
N TYR A 67 9.24 2.34 -3.16
CA TYR A 67 9.32 0.89 -3.08
C TYR A 67 9.24 0.50 -1.62
N VAL A 68 8.39 -0.47 -1.31
CA VAL A 68 8.23 -0.93 0.06
C VAL A 68 8.52 -2.41 0.11
N SER A 69 9.52 -2.76 0.91
CA SER A 69 9.83 -4.14 1.23
C SER A 69 9.25 -4.47 2.61
N PHE A 70 8.63 -5.63 2.74
CA PHE A 70 8.05 -6.10 4.00
C PHE A 70 8.00 -7.61 4.04
N ASP A 71 8.16 -8.17 5.22
CA ASP A 71 7.88 -9.58 5.46
C ASP A 71 6.43 -9.71 5.91
N LEU A 72 5.71 -10.64 5.29
CA LEU A 72 4.39 -11.00 5.75
C LEU A 72 4.55 -12.25 6.62
N ASP A 73 4.16 -12.16 7.88
CA ASP A 73 4.43 -13.21 8.88
C ASP A 73 3.19 -14.03 9.26
N ASN A 74 1.99 -13.43 9.19
CA ASN A 74 0.75 -14.06 9.62
C ASN A 74 -0.29 -14.00 8.50
N CYS A 75 -0.68 -15.17 7.99
CA CYS A 75 -1.73 -15.33 7.00
C CYS A 75 -2.94 -16.04 7.63
N ILE A 76 -4.14 -15.51 7.41
CA ILE A 76 -5.42 -16.12 7.83
C ILE A 76 -5.73 -17.37 6.98
N LEU A 77 -5.24 -17.43 5.74
CA LEU A 77 -5.38 -18.59 4.87
C LEU A 77 -4.07 -19.39 4.88
N SER A 78 -4.10 -20.63 5.38
CA SER A 78 -2.91 -21.43 5.69
C SER A 78 -1.99 -21.74 4.52
N ASP A 79 -2.41 -21.45 3.29
CA ASP A 79 -1.79 -21.98 2.07
C ASP A 79 -0.97 -20.93 1.30
N TYR A 80 -0.92 -19.68 1.79
CA TYR A 80 -0.03 -18.66 1.23
C TYR A 80 1.25 -18.58 2.06
N PRO A 81 2.41 -19.04 1.53
CA PRO A 81 3.64 -19.01 2.28
C PRO A 81 4.07 -17.58 2.59
N GLY A 82 4.44 -17.38 3.85
CA GLY A 82 5.28 -16.30 4.40
C GLY A 82 6.32 -15.79 3.41
N GLY A 83 6.70 -14.51 3.52
CA GLY A 83 7.97 -14.09 2.95
C GLY A 83 8.07 -12.63 2.53
N LEU A 84 9.32 -12.25 2.23
CA LEU A 84 9.70 -10.93 1.77
C LEU A 84 8.99 -10.59 0.45
N ARG A 85 8.21 -9.51 0.51
CA ARG A 85 7.64 -8.82 -0.65
C ARG A 85 8.35 -7.50 -0.84
N SER A 86 8.43 -7.05 -2.08
CA SER A 86 8.89 -5.70 -2.43
C SER A 86 8.00 -5.17 -3.53
N GLU A 87 7.15 -4.21 -3.17
CA GLU A 87 6.09 -3.72 -4.06
C GLU A 87 6.20 -2.20 -4.24
N PRO A 88 5.94 -1.68 -5.45
CA PRO A 88 5.87 -0.25 -5.70
C PRO A 88 4.53 0.32 -5.22
N PHE A 89 4.58 1.53 -4.67
CA PHE A 89 3.40 2.31 -4.30
C PHE A 89 3.54 3.72 -4.84
N VAL A 90 2.46 4.23 -5.43
CA VAL A 90 2.38 5.62 -5.89
C VAL A 90 1.75 6.48 -4.80
N LEU A 91 2.42 7.59 -4.48
CA LEU A 91 1.88 8.62 -3.61
C LEU A 91 1.51 9.83 -4.47
N ARG A 92 0.37 10.45 -4.17
CA ARG A 92 -0.11 11.70 -4.78
C ARG A 92 -0.17 12.81 -3.74
N LEU A 93 0.32 13.99 -4.09
CA LEU A 93 0.19 15.19 -3.27
C LEU A 93 -1.20 15.79 -3.49
N VAL A 94 -2.03 15.77 -2.45
CA VAL A 94 -3.39 16.32 -2.45
C VAL A 94 -3.52 17.32 -1.32
N ASN A 95 -3.83 18.58 -1.63
CA ASN A 95 -4.00 19.65 -0.64
C ASN A 95 -2.85 19.76 0.39
N GLY A 96 -1.60 19.58 -0.06
CA GLY A 96 -0.41 19.64 0.79
C GLY A 96 -0.10 18.36 1.58
N ARG A 97 -0.88 17.28 1.39
CA ARG A 97 -0.67 15.98 2.04
C ARG A 97 -0.38 14.90 1.01
N TRP A 98 0.63 14.07 1.28
CA TRP A 98 0.91 12.88 0.49
C TRP A 98 -0.05 11.75 0.90
N LEU A 99 -0.84 11.28 -0.06
CA LEU A 99 -1.79 10.19 0.07
C LEU A 99 -1.39 9.03 -0.86
N ILE A 100 -1.75 7.81 -0.49
CA ILE A 100 -1.39 6.59 -1.24
C ILE A 100 -2.47 6.34 -2.30
N ARG A 101 -2.07 6.09 -3.55
CA ARG A 101 -2.98 5.79 -4.67
C ARG A 101 -3.46 4.33 -4.67
N GLY A 102 -2.77 3.46 -3.95
CA GLY A 102 -3.10 2.04 -3.76
C GLY A 102 -1.93 1.11 -4.04
N HIS A 103 -2.12 -0.17 -3.77
CA HIS A 103 -1.30 -1.29 -4.20
C HIS A 103 -1.63 -1.64 -5.67
N GLY A 104 -0.62 -1.82 -6.51
CA GLY A 104 -0.80 -2.21 -7.91
C GLY A 104 -1.26 -1.08 -8.86
N GLU A 105 -1.52 0.12 -8.36
CA GLU A 105 -1.69 1.31 -9.20
C GLU A 105 -0.32 1.89 -9.57
N GLY A 106 0.27 1.41 -10.67
CA GLY A 106 1.56 1.88 -11.19
C GLY A 106 1.95 1.34 -12.55
#